data_AF-A0A3S0RQK0-F1
#
_entry.id   AF-A0A3S0RQK0-F1
#
_cell.length_a   1.000
_cell.length_b   1.000
_cell.length_c   1.000
_cell.angle_alpha   90.00
_cell.angle_beta   90.00
_cell.angle_gamma   90.00
#
_symmetry.space_group_name_H-M   'P 1'
#
loop_
_entity.id
_entity.type
_entity.pdbx_description
1 polymer ?
#
loop_
_entity_poly.entity_id
_entity_poly.type
_entity_poly.pdbx_seq_one_letter_code
_entity_poly.pdbx_strand_id
1 'polypeptide(L)'
;MSNNRFVKYKYSATGDKLQAIYSVSGLKLIQPMSEVMSDRSGNDGTLSSSDINLGASFSDSLITPYPSESNQNIYGLPVLDYCGNIVYSDKEPVKILFDGGYVSIKKGVPTYHFFLRDHLGNVRVVADANGKLEERNDYYPFGGLMGKGLNGDFQSYKYNGKELERQIGLDIYDYGARRYDAATCRFTTMDPLAEKYYSTSPYAYCVNDPVRFVDTDGKWVEDANGNLVAEKRR
;
A
#
# COMPACT_ATOMS: atom_id res chain seq x y z
N MET A 1 -14.92 19.00 10.31
CA MET A 1 -14.99 17.55 10.01
C MET A 1 -13.59 17.10 9.65
N SER A 2 -12.93 16.26 10.46
CA SER A 2 -11.62 15.71 10.08
C SER A 2 -11.85 14.61 9.05
N ASN A 3 -11.30 14.79 7.85
CA ASN A 3 -11.27 13.74 6.83
C ASN A 3 -10.16 12.78 7.24
N ASN A 4 -10.48 11.78 8.07
CA ASN A 4 -9.48 10.81 8.50
C ASN A 4 -9.17 9.86 7.34
N ARG A 5 -8.00 10.01 6.71
CA ARG A 5 -7.45 9.02 5.77
C ARG A 5 -6.56 8.08 6.55
N PHE A 6 -6.71 6.78 6.36
CA PHE A 6 -5.85 5.78 6.99
C PHE A 6 -5.53 4.66 6.02
N VAL A 7 -4.34 4.09 6.20
CA VAL A 7 -3.94 2.85 5.55
C VAL A 7 -3.61 1.83 6.63
N LYS A 8 -4.13 0.62 6.46
CA LYS A 8 -3.84 -0.52 7.32
C LYS A 8 -3.06 -1.54 6.50
N TYR A 9 -1.96 -2.01 7.06
CA TYR A 9 -1.09 -2.99 6.41
C TYR A 9 -0.96 -4.22 7.28
N LYS A 10 -0.76 -5.36 6.63
CA LYS A 10 -0.41 -6.61 7.27
C LYS A 10 0.87 -7.13 6.64
N TYR A 11 1.82 -7.52 7.48
CA TYR A 11 3.10 -8.10 7.07
C TYR A 11 3.28 -9.50 7.64
N SER A 12 4.09 -10.32 6.98
CA SER A 12 4.60 -11.56 7.54
C SER A 12 5.64 -11.27 8.63
N ALA A 13 6.02 -12.30 9.41
CA ALA A 13 7.11 -12.18 10.38
C ALA A 13 8.48 -11.93 9.72
N THR A 14 8.63 -12.27 8.44
CA THR A 14 9.85 -12.05 7.65
C THR A 14 9.95 -10.62 7.09
N GLY A 15 8.83 -9.89 7.05
CA GLY A 15 8.76 -8.52 6.55
C GLY A 15 8.07 -8.37 5.19
N ASP A 16 7.51 -9.45 4.65
CA ASP A 16 6.80 -9.42 3.37
C ASP A 16 5.41 -8.79 3.56
N LYS A 17 5.05 -7.84 2.69
CA LYS A 17 3.71 -7.26 2.68
C LYS A 17 2.70 -8.34 2.28
N LEU A 18 1.64 -8.50 3.07
CA LEU A 18 0.55 -9.47 2.84
C LEU A 18 -0.74 -8.78 2.41
N GLN A 19 -1.00 -7.58 2.94
CA GLN A 19 -2.23 -6.85 2.64
C GLN A 19 -2.05 -5.34 2.83
N ALA A 20 -2.68 -4.54 1.99
CA ALA A 20 -2.86 -3.10 2.14
C ALA A 20 -4.34 -2.73 1.95
N ILE A 21 -4.91 -2.07 2.97
CA ILE A 21 -6.30 -1.59 3.00
C ILE A 21 -6.27 -0.07 3.07
N TYR A 22 -6.81 0.58 2.03
CA TYR A 22 -6.90 2.03 1.94
C TYR A 22 -8.30 2.52 2.28
N SER A 23 -8.39 3.36 3.30
CA SER A 23 -9.66 3.95 3.70
C SER A 23 -9.56 5.45 3.82
N VAL A 24 -10.62 6.11 3.38
CA VAL A 24 -10.91 7.49 3.72
C VAL A 24 -12.12 7.43 4.64
N SER A 25 -12.23 8.33 5.60
CA SER A 25 -13.44 8.53 6.39
C SER A 25 -13.85 9.98 6.16
N GLY A 26 -14.88 10.20 5.34
CA GLY A 26 -15.45 11.53 5.08
C GLY A 26 -16.32 11.57 3.82
N LEU A 27 -17.64 11.74 4.02
CA LEU A 27 -18.78 11.76 3.07
C LEU A 27 -19.61 10.45 3.00
N LYS A 28 -20.52 10.32 3.96
CA LYS A 28 -21.74 9.52 3.76
C LYS A 28 -22.59 10.24 2.71
N LEU A 29 -22.84 9.65 1.54
CA LEU A 29 -23.88 10.15 0.64
C LEU A 29 -25.20 10.05 1.39
N ILE A 30 -25.79 11.18 1.79
CA ILE A 30 -27.21 11.22 2.11
C ILE A 30 -27.90 11.11 0.75
N GLN A 31 -28.41 9.93 0.41
CA GLN A 31 -29.33 9.82 -0.72
C GLN A 31 -30.50 10.78 -0.43
N PRO A 32 -30.88 11.67 -1.37
CA PRO A 32 -32.08 12.46 -1.17
C PRO A 32 -33.25 11.48 -1.00
N MET A 33 -33.92 11.59 0.14
CA MET A 33 -35.08 10.78 0.46
C MET A 33 -36.17 11.13 -0.55
N SER A 34 -36.40 10.27 -1.54
CA SER A 34 -37.58 10.37 -2.40
C SER A 34 -38.77 9.79 -1.63
N GLU A 35 -39.32 10.57 -0.70
CA GLU A 35 -40.66 10.28 -0.19
C GLU A 35 -41.65 10.65 -1.29
N VAL A 36 -42.09 9.63 -2.05
CA VAL A 36 -43.31 9.70 -2.83
C VAL A 36 -44.45 9.76 -1.83
N MET A 37 -45.12 10.91 -1.70
CA MET A 37 -46.37 10.98 -0.96
C MET A 37 -47.41 10.09 -1.64
N SER A 38 -47.75 8.96 -1.02
CA SER A 38 -48.93 8.19 -1.37
C SER A 38 -50.14 8.72 -0.59
N ASP A 39 -51.15 9.18 -1.32
CA ASP A 39 -52.38 9.73 -0.74
C ASP A 39 -53.17 8.63 0.02
N ARG A 40 -53.70 9.00 1.18
CA ARG A 40 -54.23 8.08 2.20
C ARG A 40 -55.70 7.77 1.91
N SER A 41 -56.00 6.53 1.50
CA SER A 41 -57.39 6.04 1.41
C SER A 41 -57.52 4.61 1.96
N GLY A 42 -58.26 4.51 3.08
CA GLY A 42 -58.92 3.35 3.72
C GLY A 42 -58.42 1.92 3.51
N ASN A 43 -58.20 1.16 4.59
CA ASN A 43 -59.22 0.35 5.28
C ASN A 43 -58.57 -0.61 6.32
N ASP A 44 -59.40 -1.08 7.24
CA ASP A 44 -59.20 -1.93 8.44
C ASP A 44 -58.34 -3.21 8.26
N GLY A 45 -57.55 -3.57 9.29
CA GLY A 45 -56.80 -4.84 9.35
C GLY A 45 -55.73 -4.96 10.45
N THR A 46 -56.13 -5.51 11.61
CA THR A 46 -55.32 -6.28 12.60
C THR A 46 -53.83 -5.95 12.79
N LEU A 47 -53.48 -5.36 13.94
CA LEU A 47 -52.10 -5.20 14.42
C LEU A 47 -51.40 -6.57 14.55
N SER A 48 -50.24 -6.70 13.91
CA SER A 48 -49.39 -7.89 13.93
C SER A 48 -48.33 -7.73 15.03
N SER A 49 -47.81 -8.84 15.56
CA SER A 49 -46.76 -8.87 16.61
C SER A 49 -45.43 -8.18 16.22
N SER A 50 -45.33 -7.63 15.00
CA SER A 50 -44.30 -6.70 14.54
C SER A 50 -44.44 -5.28 15.08
N ASP A 51 -45.59 -4.90 15.66
CA ASP A 51 -45.89 -3.51 16.02
C ASP A 51 -45.52 -3.17 17.48
N ILE A 52 -44.99 -4.15 18.23
CA ILE A 52 -44.46 -3.93 19.58
C ILE A 52 -42.95 -3.78 19.48
N ASN A 53 -42.47 -2.55 19.31
CA ASN A 53 -41.05 -2.24 19.51
C ASN A 53 -40.76 -2.17 21.01
N LEU A 54 -40.67 -3.34 21.65
CA LEU A 54 -40.15 -3.44 23.00
C LEU A 54 -38.63 -3.31 22.90
N GLY A 55 -38.14 -2.09 23.09
CA GLY A 55 -36.71 -1.78 23.12
C GLY A 55 -35.97 -2.78 24.00
N ALA A 56 -35.23 -3.68 23.36
CA ALA A 56 -34.46 -4.71 24.03
C ALA A 56 -33.21 -4.06 24.66
N SER A 57 -33.41 -3.58 25.89
CA SER A 57 -32.67 -3.91 27.11
C SER A 57 -31.20 -4.36 26.95
N PHE A 58 -30.31 -3.54 27.53
CA PHE A 58 -29.04 -3.85 28.18
C PHE A 58 -28.28 -5.11 27.70
N SER A 59 -27.41 -4.93 26.70
CA SER A 59 -26.32 -5.87 26.47
C SER A 59 -25.16 -5.55 27.43
N ASP A 60 -24.86 -6.53 28.26
CA ASP A 60 -23.77 -6.63 29.22
C ASP A 60 -22.41 -6.17 28.63
N SER A 61 -21.75 -5.24 29.32
CA SER A 61 -20.57 -4.50 28.85
C SER A 61 -19.24 -5.28 28.90
N LEU A 62 -19.27 -6.62 28.92
CA LEU A 62 -18.06 -7.45 29.08
C LEU A 62 -17.89 -8.53 28.01
N ILE A 63 -18.72 -8.54 26.97
CA ILE A 63 -18.47 -9.31 25.75
C ILE A 63 -18.33 -8.29 24.63
N THR A 64 -17.11 -7.95 24.25
CA THR A 64 -16.88 -7.36 22.92
C THR A 64 -17.04 -8.50 21.91
N PRO A 65 -18.12 -8.57 21.11
CA PRO A 65 -18.07 -9.40 19.94
C PRO A 65 -16.99 -8.75 19.06
N TYR A 66 -15.92 -9.47 18.75
CA TYR A 66 -15.04 -9.07 17.65
C TYR A 66 -15.96 -8.69 16.49
N PRO A 67 -15.97 -7.43 16.01
CA PRO A 67 -16.73 -7.15 14.81
C PRO A 67 -16.11 -8.02 13.73
N SER A 68 -16.91 -8.90 13.13
CA SER A 68 -16.64 -9.39 11.79
C SER A 68 -16.65 -8.16 10.90
N GLU A 69 -15.54 -7.44 10.85
CA GLU A 69 -15.34 -6.32 9.97
C GLU A 69 -15.45 -6.88 8.56
N SER A 70 -16.64 -6.78 7.98
CA SER A 70 -16.76 -6.65 6.55
C SER A 70 -15.92 -5.42 6.21
N ASN A 71 -14.68 -5.64 5.77
CA ASN A 71 -13.76 -4.63 5.28
C ASN A 71 -14.36 -4.03 3.99
N GLN A 72 -15.46 -3.32 4.11
CA GLN A 72 -16.07 -2.59 3.02
C GLN A 72 -15.36 -1.23 3.01
N ASN A 73 -14.44 -1.06 2.06
CA ASN A 73 -13.83 0.24 1.80
C ASN A 73 -14.93 1.24 1.50
N ILE A 74 -15.16 2.18 2.43
CA ILE A 74 -16.30 3.11 2.38
C ILE A 74 -16.19 4.09 1.19
N TYR A 75 -15.07 4.10 0.45
CA TYR A 75 -14.81 5.05 -0.66
C TYR A 75 -14.28 4.41 -1.96
N GLY A 76 -14.49 3.11 -2.18
CA GLY A 76 -14.18 2.48 -3.47
C GLY A 76 -12.70 2.44 -3.85
N LEU A 77 -11.78 2.60 -2.89
CA LEU A 77 -10.38 2.23 -3.08
C LEU A 77 -10.25 0.70 -3.01
N PRO A 78 -9.35 0.09 -3.77
CA PRO A 78 -9.20 -1.37 -3.78
C PRO A 78 -8.50 -1.86 -2.51
N VAL A 79 -8.83 -3.08 -2.07
CA VAL A 79 -7.98 -3.85 -1.15
C VAL A 79 -6.94 -4.59 -1.97
N LEU A 80 -5.66 -4.41 -1.62
CA LEU A 80 -4.56 -5.13 -2.27
C LEU A 80 -4.11 -6.29 -1.37
N ASP A 81 -4.20 -7.51 -1.89
CA ASP A 81 -3.68 -8.71 -1.24
C ASP A 81 -2.44 -9.21 -1.99
N TYR A 82 -1.39 -9.52 -1.23
CA TYR A 82 -0.09 -9.93 -1.75
C TYR A 82 0.15 -11.39 -1.38
N CYS A 83 0.27 -12.26 -2.39
CA CYS A 83 0.49 -13.69 -2.21
C CYS A 83 1.75 -14.08 -2.97
N GLY A 84 2.89 -13.96 -2.30
CA GLY A 84 4.20 -14.15 -2.91
C GLY A 84 4.40 -13.15 -4.05
N ASN A 85 4.46 -13.65 -5.28
CA ASN A 85 4.66 -12.82 -6.47
C ASN A 85 3.36 -12.37 -7.13
N ILE A 86 2.18 -12.75 -6.65
CA ILE A 86 0.90 -12.35 -7.24
C ILE A 86 0.25 -11.26 -6.38
N VAL A 87 -0.23 -10.20 -7.03
CA VAL A 87 -1.00 -9.13 -6.42
C VAL A 87 -2.44 -9.21 -6.88
N TYR A 88 -3.35 -9.22 -5.92
CA TYR A 88 -4.79 -9.22 -6.11
C TYR A 88 -5.35 -7.85 -5.75
N SER A 89 -6.31 -7.38 -6.54
CA SER A 89 -7.15 -6.22 -6.24
C SER A 89 -8.57 -6.71 -6.05
N ASP A 90 -9.14 -6.54 -4.85
CA ASP A 90 -10.49 -6.99 -4.53
C ASP A 90 -10.76 -8.46 -4.91
N LYS A 91 -9.78 -9.34 -4.62
CA LYS A 91 -9.75 -10.78 -4.91
C LYS A 91 -9.56 -11.19 -6.39
N GLU A 92 -9.40 -10.23 -7.30
CA GLU A 92 -9.06 -10.51 -8.70
C GLU A 92 -7.55 -10.32 -8.94
N PRO A 93 -6.86 -11.25 -9.62
CA PRO A 93 -5.43 -11.12 -9.89
C PRO A 93 -5.18 -10.00 -10.91
N VAL A 94 -4.40 -8.99 -10.52
CA VAL A 94 -4.09 -7.83 -11.37
C VAL A 94 -2.66 -7.79 -11.87
N LYS A 95 -1.73 -8.40 -11.11
CA LYS A 95 -0.29 -8.34 -11.39
C LYS A 95 0.42 -9.59 -10.93
N ILE A 96 1.35 -10.09 -11.74
CA ILE A 96 2.30 -11.14 -11.36
C ILE A 96 3.71 -10.57 -11.50
N LEU A 97 4.49 -10.59 -10.42
CA LEU A 97 5.86 -10.11 -10.37
C LEU A 97 6.82 -11.24 -10.75
N PHE A 98 7.92 -10.87 -11.38
CA PHE A 98 9.04 -11.77 -11.64
C PHE A 98 10.36 -10.99 -11.61
N ASP A 99 11.47 -11.72 -11.61
CA ASP A 99 12.78 -11.07 -11.63
C ASP A 99 13.02 -10.40 -12.99
N GLY A 100 12.90 -9.07 -13.01
CA GLY A 100 13.05 -8.24 -14.20
C GLY A 100 11.76 -7.58 -14.69
N GLY A 101 10.62 -7.73 -14.02
CA GLY A 101 9.40 -7.09 -14.48
C GLY A 101 8.12 -7.53 -13.80
N TYR A 102 7.01 -7.34 -14.51
CA TYR A 102 5.70 -7.84 -14.10
C TYR A 102 4.81 -8.16 -15.31
N VAL A 103 3.82 -9.00 -15.08
CA VAL A 103 2.73 -9.28 -16.00
C VAL A 103 1.49 -8.57 -15.49
N SER A 104 0.88 -7.71 -16.30
CA SER A 104 -0.45 -7.16 -16.00
C SER A 104 -1.53 -8.04 -16.63
N ILE A 105 -2.62 -8.26 -15.89
CA ILE A 105 -3.75 -9.07 -16.36
C ILE A 105 -4.94 -8.13 -16.55
N LYS A 106 -5.32 -7.86 -17.80
CA LYS A 106 -6.48 -7.03 -18.12
C LYS A 106 -7.49 -7.87 -18.89
N LYS A 107 -8.68 -8.08 -18.31
CA LYS A 107 -9.76 -8.91 -18.91
C LYS A 107 -9.27 -10.30 -19.32
N GLY A 108 -8.41 -10.92 -18.50
CA GLY A 108 -7.84 -12.25 -18.77
C GLY A 108 -6.68 -12.28 -19.78
N VAL A 109 -6.28 -11.14 -20.35
CA VAL A 109 -5.14 -11.06 -21.27
C VAL A 109 -3.87 -10.69 -20.50
N PRO A 110 -2.84 -11.55 -20.47
CA PRO A 110 -1.55 -11.24 -19.86
C PRO A 110 -0.72 -10.34 -20.78
N THR A 111 -0.18 -9.24 -20.23
CA THR A 111 0.75 -8.34 -20.92
C THR A 111 2.04 -8.24 -20.12
N TYR A 112 3.19 -8.44 -20.78
CA TYR A 112 4.51 -8.42 -20.13
C TYR A 112 5.12 -7.02 -20.16
N HIS A 113 5.68 -6.64 -19.02
CA HIS A 113 6.37 -5.38 -18.80
C HIS A 113 7.74 -5.67 -18.17
N PHE A 114 8.79 -5.07 -18.72
CA PHE A 114 10.17 -5.32 -18.34
C PHE A 114 10.81 -4.09 -17.71
N PHE A 115 11.54 -4.30 -16.62
CA PHE A 115 12.29 -3.28 -15.90
C PHE A 115 13.73 -3.25 -16.38
N LEU A 116 14.18 -2.08 -16.79
CA LEU A 116 15.59 -1.77 -16.96
C LEU A 116 16.05 -1.03 -15.72
N ARG A 117 16.97 -1.67 -15.00
CA ARG A 117 17.46 -1.22 -13.69
C ARG A 117 18.87 -0.63 -13.80
N ASP A 118 19.22 0.28 -12.89
CA ASP A 118 20.60 0.71 -12.71
C ASP A 118 21.37 -0.22 -11.74
N HIS A 119 22.60 0.17 -11.37
CA HIS A 119 23.50 -0.63 -10.55
C HIS A 119 23.01 -0.91 -9.13
N LEU A 120 22.06 -0.12 -8.61
CA LEU A 120 21.42 -0.35 -7.30
C LEU A 120 20.02 -0.94 -7.43
N GLY A 121 19.65 -1.40 -8.63
CA GLY A 121 18.34 -1.98 -8.87
C GLY A 121 17.21 -0.95 -9.03
N ASN A 122 17.49 0.35 -9.17
CA ASN A 122 16.45 1.36 -9.38
C ASN A 122 15.81 1.17 -10.75
N VAL A 123 14.48 1.10 -10.83
CA VAL A 123 13.78 0.97 -12.11
C VAL A 123 13.87 2.29 -12.87
N ARG A 124 14.71 2.35 -13.89
CA ARG A 124 14.94 3.55 -14.73
C ARG A 124 13.99 3.62 -15.91
N VAL A 125 13.71 2.47 -16.52
CA VAL A 125 12.82 2.37 -17.68
C VAL A 125 11.92 1.16 -17.52
N VAL A 126 10.67 1.31 -17.93
CA VAL A 126 9.73 0.21 -18.14
C VAL A 126 9.44 0.13 -19.63
N ALA A 127 9.54 -1.08 -20.19
CA ALA A 127 9.26 -1.34 -21.60
C ALA A 127 8.28 -2.50 -21.77
N ASP A 128 7.46 -2.45 -22.82
CA ASP A 128 6.57 -3.54 -23.18
C ASP A 128 7.33 -4.71 -23.84
N ALA A 129 6.61 -5.80 -24.13
CA ALA A 129 7.17 -6.97 -24.80
C ALA A 129 7.72 -6.74 -26.22
N ASN A 130 7.37 -5.62 -26.85
CA ASN A 130 7.87 -5.23 -28.17
C ASN A 130 9.04 -4.24 -28.07
N GLY A 131 9.50 -3.92 -26.86
CA GLY A 131 10.57 -2.95 -26.61
C GLY A 131 10.11 -1.49 -26.67
N LYS A 132 8.80 -1.22 -26.68
CA LYS A 132 8.28 0.15 -26.61
C LYS A 132 8.46 0.70 -25.21
N LEU A 133 8.99 1.92 -25.12
CA LEU A 133 9.09 2.67 -23.87
C LEU A 133 7.69 2.96 -23.29
N GLU A 134 7.43 2.45 -22.09
CA GLU A 134 6.19 2.73 -21.34
C GLU A 134 6.42 3.81 -20.30
N GLU A 135 7.50 3.73 -19.53
CA GLU A 135 7.80 4.67 -18.45
C GLU A 135 9.30 4.95 -18.37
N ARG A 136 9.65 6.19 -18.01
CA ARG A 136 11.03 6.59 -17.65
C ARG A 136 11.03 7.29 -16.30
N ASN A 137 11.93 6.85 -15.41
CA ASN A 137 12.10 7.36 -14.07
C ASN A 137 13.54 7.83 -13.85
N ASP A 138 13.68 9.10 -13.49
CA ASP A 138 14.93 9.69 -13.05
C ASP A 138 14.82 10.02 -11.56
N TYR A 139 15.88 9.74 -10.79
CA TYR A 139 15.88 9.84 -9.33
C TYR A 139 16.96 10.79 -8.84
N TYR A 140 16.63 11.56 -7.80
CA TYR A 140 17.62 12.13 -6.89
C TYR A 140 18.35 11.03 -6.13
N PRO A 141 19.54 11.30 -5.57
CA PRO A 141 20.34 10.29 -4.88
C PRO A 141 19.59 9.51 -3.79
N PHE A 142 18.65 10.15 -3.10
CA PHE A 142 17.83 9.54 -2.04
C PHE A 142 16.47 9.02 -2.56
N GLY A 143 16.34 8.75 -3.86
CA GLY A 143 15.17 8.07 -4.43
C GLY A 143 13.94 8.94 -4.69
N GLY A 144 14.04 10.25 -4.48
CA GLY A 144 13.01 11.20 -4.90
C GLY A 144 12.92 11.23 -6.42
N LEU A 145 11.72 11.16 -6.98
CA LEU A 145 11.54 11.19 -8.44
C LEU A 145 11.72 12.61 -8.99
N MET A 146 12.53 12.73 -10.04
CA MET A 146 12.76 13.97 -10.79
C MET A 146 11.59 14.24 -11.72
N GLY A 147 10.48 14.72 -11.15
CA GLY A 147 9.26 15.01 -11.88
C GLY A 147 8.40 13.76 -12.15
N LYS A 148 7.36 13.96 -12.96
CA LYS A 148 6.47 12.87 -13.39
C LYS A 148 7.12 12.17 -14.58
N GLY A 149 7.36 10.86 -14.46
CA GLY A 149 7.92 10.06 -15.54
C GLY A 149 7.14 10.20 -16.84
N LEU A 150 7.81 9.96 -17.97
CA LEU A 150 7.16 9.94 -19.28
C LEU A 150 5.99 8.94 -19.25
N ASN A 151 4.81 9.39 -19.70
CA ASN A 151 3.53 8.67 -19.78
C ASN A 151 2.77 8.40 -18.45
N GLY A 152 3.26 8.80 -17.27
CA GLY A 152 2.52 8.70 -16.01
C GLY A 152 2.91 7.49 -15.13
N ASP A 153 2.08 7.14 -14.16
CA ASP A 153 2.40 6.18 -13.09
C ASP A 153 1.78 4.80 -13.39
N PHE A 154 2.42 4.02 -14.26
CA PHE A 154 1.90 2.72 -14.73
C PHE A 154 2.04 1.60 -13.70
N GLN A 155 3.01 1.71 -12.81
CA GLN A 155 3.42 0.64 -11.92
C GLN A 155 4.11 1.19 -10.68
N SER A 156 3.93 0.57 -9.53
CA SER A 156 4.36 1.14 -8.25
C SER A 156 5.83 0.88 -7.87
N TYR A 157 6.53 -0.06 -8.49
CA TYR A 157 7.91 -0.43 -8.14
C TYR A 157 8.94 0.52 -8.78
N LYS A 158 9.61 1.34 -7.97
CA LYS A 158 10.49 2.42 -8.47
C LYS A 158 11.92 2.26 -7.95
N TYR A 159 12.28 3.06 -6.94
CA TYR A 159 13.60 3.13 -6.33
C TYR A 159 13.95 1.83 -5.59
N ASN A 160 15.14 1.29 -5.83
CA ASN A 160 15.63 -0.04 -5.41
C ASN A 160 14.64 -1.20 -5.67
N GLY A 161 13.77 -1.05 -6.67
CA GLY A 161 12.70 -2.00 -6.93
C GLY A 161 11.64 -2.09 -5.82
N LYS A 162 11.57 -1.10 -4.92
CA LYS A 162 10.58 -1.00 -3.85
C LYS A 162 9.29 -0.37 -4.33
N GLU A 163 8.20 -0.84 -3.75
CA GLU A 163 6.88 -0.31 -4.03
C GLU A 163 6.77 1.10 -3.44
N LEU A 164 6.58 2.08 -4.32
CA LEU A 164 6.21 3.44 -3.99
C LEU A 164 4.70 3.50 -3.80
N GLU A 165 4.30 3.82 -2.59
CA GLU A 165 2.91 3.94 -2.23
C GLU A 165 2.44 5.37 -2.40
N ARG A 166 1.47 5.53 -3.30
CA ARG A 166 0.85 6.82 -3.64
C ARG A 166 -0.61 6.95 -3.32
N GLN A 167 -1.23 5.84 -2.96
CA GLN A 167 -2.61 5.83 -2.51
C GLN A 167 -2.75 6.80 -1.31
N ILE A 168 -3.91 7.46 -1.27
CA ILE A 168 -4.26 8.51 -0.30
C ILE A 168 -3.31 9.73 -0.20
N GLY A 169 -2.36 9.87 -1.14
CA GLY A 169 -1.41 10.99 -1.20
C GLY A 169 -0.18 10.83 -0.31
N LEU A 170 0.19 9.59 0.03
CA LEU A 170 1.51 9.28 0.58
C LEU A 170 2.52 9.25 -0.58
N ASP A 171 3.81 9.49 -0.33
CA ASP A 171 4.88 9.28 -1.33
C ASP A 171 6.00 8.51 -0.61
N ILE A 172 5.66 7.31 -0.15
CA ILE A 172 6.49 6.53 0.78
C ILE A 172 6.81 5.17 0.15
N TYR A 173 8.06 4.76 0.23
CA TYR A 173 8.50 3.45 -0.20
C TYR A 173 8.33 2.41 0.89
N ASP A 174 7.83 1.23 0.51
CA ASP A 174 7.80 0.07 1.40
C ASP A 174 9.07 -0.78 1.25
N TYR A 175 9.88 -0.80 2.30
CA TYR A 175 11.07 -1.62 2.42
C TYR A 175 10.82 -2.90 3.25
N GLY A 176 9.57 -3.19 3.63
CA GLY A 176 9.20 -4.33 4.45
C GLY A 176 9.28 -3.99 5.93
N ALA A 177 10.46 -4.06 6.54
CA ALA A 177 10.59 -3.78 7.98
C ALA A 177 10.39 -2.31 8.34
N ARG A 178 10.67 -1.42 7.40
CA ARG A 178 10.53 0.03 7.55
C ARG A 178 9.89 0.64 6.33
N ARG A 179 9.27 1.80 6.53
CA ARG A 179 8.81 2.67 5.46
C ARG A 179 9.78 3.81 5.27
N TYR A 180 10.13 4.10 4.02
CA TYR A 180 11.13 5.09 3.66
C TYR A 180 10.50 6.29 2.96
N ASP A 181 10.82 7.49 3.46
CA ASP A 181 10.41 8.74 2.86
C ASP A 181 11.60 9.38 2.14
N ALA A 182 11.52 9.40 0.82
CA ALA A 182 12.55 9.97 -0.04
C ALA A 182 12.62 11.49 0.04
N ALA A 183 11.53 12.18 0.43
CA ALA A 183 11.52 13.63 0.56
C ALA A 183 12.32 14.08 1.79
N THR A 184 12.22 13.34 2.90
CA THR A 184 13.01 13.58 4.11
C THR A 184 14.33 12.81 4.15
N CYS A 185 14.60 11.97 3.14
CA CYS A 185 15.79 11.14 3.01
C CYS A 185 15.98 10.14 4.16
N ARG A 186 14.90 9.72 4.84
CA ARG A 186 14.95 8.93 6.07
C ARG A 186 13.89 7.84 6.14
N PHE A 187 14.14 6.86 6.99
CA PHE A 187 13.07 5.95 7.42
C PHE A 187 12.09 6.66 8.36
N THR A 188 10.83 6.28 8.27
CA THR A 188 9.73 6.82 9.09
C THR A 188 9.65 6.18 10.46
N THR A 189 10.31 5.03 10.64
CA THR A 189 10.32 4.24 11.88
C THR A 189 11.75 3.91 12.29
N MET A 190 11.96 3.69 13.60
CA MET A 190 13.25 3.31 14.16
C MET A 190 13.71 1.97 13.57
N ASP A 191 15.02 1.85 13.29
CA ASP A 191 15.66 0.59 12.92
C ASP A 191 15.42 -0.49 13.98
N PRO A 192 14.84 -1.65 13.63
CA PRO A 192 14.74 -2.78 14.55
C PRO A 192 16.09 -3.28 15.07
N LEU A 193 17.17 -2.93 14.39
CA LEU A 193 18.55 -3.30 14.71
C LEU A 193 19.40 -2.09 15.10
N ALA A 194 18.77 -1.00 15.55
CA ALA A 194 19.46 0.23 15.93
C ALA A 194 20.61 -0.01 16.93
N GLU A 195 20.49 -1.00 17.83
CA GLU A 195 21.57 -1.32 18.78
C GLU A 195 22.86 -1.80 18.12
N LYS A 196 22.84 -2.20 16.85
CA LYS A 196 24.04 -2.62 16.12
C LYS A 196 24.81 -1.46 15.51
N TYR A 197 24.23 -0.25 15.49
CA TYR A 197 24.76 0.92 14.79
C TYR A 197 24.82 2.16 15.68
N TYR A 198 25.61 2.13 16.75
CA TYR A 198 25.69 3.23 17.73
C TYR A 198 26.12 4.59 17.14
N SER A 199 26.92 4.59 16.07
CA SER A 199 27.40 5.81 15.42
C SER A 199 26.43 6.39 14.38
N THR A 200 25.32 5.70 14.09
CA THR A 200 24.39 6.05 13.02
C THR A 200 23.01 6.33 13.60
N SER A 201 22.30 7.31 13.04
CA SER A 201 20.92 7.58 13.46
C SER A 201 20.03 6.36 13.18
N PRO A 202 19.13 5.96 14.10
CA PRO A 202 18.18 4.86 13.88
C PRO A 202 17.21 5.08 12.70
N TYR A 203 17.19 6.27 12.11
CA TYR A 203 16.33 6.64 10.98
C TYR A 203 17.14 6.89 9.70
N ALA A 204 18.47 6.76 9.74
CA ALA A 204 19.33 7.01 8.58
C ALA A 204 19.10 5.96 7.50
N TYR A 205 19.08 6.40 6.26
CA TYR A 205 19.07 5.52 5.09
C TYR A 205 20.50 5.37 4.56
N CYS A 206 20.94 4.12 4.37
CA CYS A 206 22.23 3.79 3.73
C CYS A 206 23.45 4.51 4.31
N VAL A 207 23.46 4.79 5.61
CA VAL A 207 24.54 5.55 6.29
C VAL A 207 24.82 6.92 5.60
N ASN A 208 23.79 7.51 4.99
CA ASN A 208 23.85 8.74 4.19
C ASN A 208 24.70 8.64 2.89
N ASP A 209 24.96 7.44 2.36
CA ASP A 209 25.62 7.23 1.07
C ASP A 209 24.78 6.34 0.12
N PRO A 210 23.60 6.83 -0.33
CA PRO A 210 22.64 6.05 -1.13
C PRO A 210 23.06 5.84 -2.59
N VAL A 211 24.20 6.42 -3.00
CA VAL A 211 24.75 6.22 -4.36
C VAL A 211 25.59 4.94 -4.42
N ARG A 212 26.15 4.53 -3.28
CA ARG A 212 26.96 3.32 -3.15
C ARG A 212 26.20 2.16 -2.52
N PHE A 213 25.28 2.47 -1.61
CA PHE A 213 24.63 1.47 -0.77
C PHE A 213 23.12 1.44 -0.95
N VAL A 214 22.55 0.28 -0.63
CA VAL A 214 21.11 0.01 -0.63
C VAL A 214 20.75 -0.70 0.67
N ASP A 215 19.52 -0.50 1.15
CA ASP A 215 18.94 -1.33 2.22
C ASP A 215 17.82 -2.15 1.60
N THR A 216 17.97 -3.48 1.50
CA THR A 216 17.04 -4.31 0.72
C THR A 216 15.83 -4.77 1.52
N ASP A 217 15.87 -4.80 2.85
CA ASP A 217 14.75 -5.28 3.69
C ASP A 217 14.36 -4.30 4.80
N GLY A 218 14.94 -3.09 4.78
CA GLY A 218 14.75 -2.07 5.79
C GLY A 218 15.45 -2.44 7.10
N LYS A 219 16.54 -3.20 7.09
CA LYS A 219 17.28 -3.59 8.32
C LYS A 219 18.80 -3.54 8.16
N TRP A 220 19.31 -3.76 6.95
CA TRP A 220 20.75 -3.90 6.73
C TRP A 220 21.20 -3.09 5.51
N VAL A 221 22.41 -2.54 5.59
CA VAL A 221 23.00 -1.78 4.50
C VAL A 221 23.95 -2.66 3.71
N GLU A 222 23.72 -2.76 2.42
CA GLU A 222 24.43 -3.58 1.45
C GLU A 222 25.07 -2.70 0.37
N ASP A 223 26.17 -3.17 -0.23
CA ASP A 223 26.72 -2.59 -1.45
C ASP A 223 25.97 -3.09 -2.70
N ALA A 224 26.31 -2.54 -3.87
CA ALA A 224 25.71 -2.95 -5.14
C ALA A 224 25.90 -4.44 -5.50
N ASN A 225 26.84 -5.14 -4.85
CA ASN A 225 27.09 -6.56 -5.04
C ASN A 225 26.37 -7.44 -4.00
N GLY A 226 25.65 -6.84 -3.05
CA GLY A 226 24.97 -7.54 -1.97
C GLY A 226 25.87 -7.86 -0.77
N ASN A 227 27.06 -7.27 -0.67
CA ASN A 227 27.90 -7.43 0.53
C ASN A 227 27.39 -6.52 1.64
N LEU A 228 27.31 -7.02 2.86
CA LEU A 228 26.96 -6.22 4.03
C LEU A 228 28.07 -5.20 4.34
N VAL A 229 27.71 -3.92 4.35
CA VAL A 229 28.65 -2.81 4.56
C VAL A 229 28.74 -2.44 6.04
N ALA A 230 27.61 -2.60 6.74
CA ALA A 230 27.53 -2.34 8.16
C ALA A 230 27.69 -3.67 8.93
N GLU A 231 28.95 -4.12 9.04
CA GLU A 231 29.31 -5.32 9.78
C GLU A 231 29.37 -5.08 11.30
N LYS A 232 28.91 -6.08 12.06
CA LYS A 232 29.04 -6.23 13.51
C LYS A 232 30.46 -5.88 13.98
N ARG A 233 30.65 -4.70 14.58
CA ARG A 233 31.72 -4.56 15.57
C ARG A 233 31.22 -5.20 16.87
N ARG A 234 31.73 -6.41 17.14
CA ARG A 234 31.77 -6.99 18.48
C ARG A 234 32.60 -6.10 19.40
#